data_AF-A0A1I2BFN5-F1
#
_entry.id   AF-A0A1I2BFN5-F1
#
_cell.length_a   1.000
_cell.length_b   1.000
_cell.length_c   1.000
_cell.angle_alpha   90.00
_cell.angle_beta   90.00
_cell.angle_gamma   90.00
#
_symmetry.space_group_name_H-M   'P 1'
#
loop_
_entity.id
_entity.type
_entity.pdbx_description
1 polymer ?
#
loop_
_entity_poly.entity_id
_entity_poly.type
_entity_poly.pdbx_seq_one_letter_code
_entity_poly.pdbx_strand_id
1 'polypeptide(L)'
;MRKDLDQEYRSCLTSLLGIAYFLLILHFYKVGHPLFQSMAHQLSFVDGFMVSIDKTYYIFTHNWSIKLFILFLVLIRDFAYLRISNGPVTKNKVRKGLALCLLGHTIFFGSSWFLSFLPLVEACSFMLYVSLTTMGLVLIKRSMTILLPMLGNEDDRDSNDSSDWDGNPGGSTDPIKPRVRGTHQNPYAFTQ
;
A
#
# COMPACT_ATOMS: atom_id res chain seq x y z
N MET A 1 28.85 7.93 9.23
CA MET A 1 27.90 8.79 9.98
C MET A 1 26.61 9.08 9.22
N ARG A 2 26.58 9.82 8.10
CA ARG A 2 25.29 10.14 7.42
C ARG A 2 24.57 8.90 6.85
N LYS A 3 25.32 7.93 6.32
CA LYS A 3 24.78 6.65 5.80
C LYS A 3 24.22 5.73 6.89
N ASP A 4 24.80 5.75 8.09
CA ASP A 4 24.38 4.92 9.22
C ASP A 4 23.03 5.42 9.78
N LEU A 5 22.88 6.75 9.89
CA LEU A 5 21.63 7.42 10.24
C LEU A 5 20.51 7.15 9.21
N ASP A 6 20.82 7.18 7.91
CA ASP A 6 19.84 6.87 6.85
C ASP A 6 19.39 5.39 6.90
N GLN A 7 20.28 4.48 7.28
CA GLN A 7 19.98 3.05 7.41
C GLN A 7 19.14 2.75 8.66
N GLU A 8 19.47 3.32 9.81
CA GLU A 8 18.66 3.23 11.04
C GLU A 8 17.25 3.81 10.82
N TYR A 9 17.17 4.94 10.11
CA TYR A 9 15.90 5.57 9.76
C TYR A 9 15.02 4.68 8.88
N ARG A 10 15.59 4.08 7.81
CA ARG A 10 14.88 3.13 6.94
C ARG A 10 14.43 1.87 7.69
N SER A 11 15.26 1.38 8.61
CA SER A 11 14.91 0.24 9.47
C SER A 11 13.71 0.58 10.34
N CYS A 12 13.72 1.74 11.01
CA CYS A 12 12.61 2.21 11.84
C CYS A 12 11.29 2.34 11.04
N LEU A 13 11.34 2.93 9.84
CA LEU A 13 10.17 3.02 8.95
C LEU A 13 9.63 1.65 8.50
N THR A 14 10.51 0.66 8.38
CA THR A 14 10.12 -0.72 8.03
C THR A 14 9.46 -1.41 9.23
N SER A 15 9.98 -1.20 10.44
CA SER A 15 9.37 -1.68 11.68
C SER A 15 7.97 -1.12 11.90
N LEU A 16 7.75 0.18 11.64
CA LEU A 16 6.41 0.79 11.72
C LEU A 16 5.41 0.09 10.81
N LEU A 17 5.83 -0.31 9.61
CA LEU A 17 4.98 -1.04 8.68
C LEU A 17 4.67 -2.45 9.18
N GLY A 18 5.67 -3.15 9.73
CA GLY A 18 5.47 -4.46 10.35
C GLY A 18 4.45 -4.40 11.49
N ILE A 19 4.54 -3.38 12.35
CA ILE A 19 3.58 -3.14 13.43
C ILE A 19 2.18 -2.90 12.87
N ALA A 20 2.03 -2.07 11.83
CA ALA A 20 0.74 -1.80 11.21
C ALA A 20 0.06 -3.08 10.66
N TYR A 21 0.84 -3.97 10.02
CA TYR A 21 0.31 -5.25 9.53
C TYR A 21 0.02 -6.24 10.64
N PHE A 22 0.85 -6.30 11.67
CA PHE A 22 0.58 -7.12 12.85
C PHE A 22 -0.74 -6.71 13.53
N LEU A 23 -0.94 -5.40 13.72
CA LEU A 23 -2.18 -4.84 14.25
C LEU A 23 -3.40 -5.14 13.35
N LEU A 24 -3.21 -5.17 12.03
CA LEU A 24 -4.27 -5.54 11.09
C LEU A 24 -4.67 -7.02 11.21
N ILE A 25 -3.70 -7.91 11.39
CA ILE A 25 -3.95 -9.34 11.62
C ILE A 25 -4.72 -9.54 12.93
N LEU A 26 -4.30 -8.88 14.01
CA LEU A 26 -5.02 -8.90 15.28
C LEU A 26 -6.44 -8.37 15.11
N HIS A 27 -6.61 -7.27 14.39
CA HIS A 27 -7.93 -6.72 14.10
C HIS A 27 -8.84 -7.74 13.41
N PHE A 28 -8.33 -8.46 12.40
CA PHE A 28 -9.08 -9.54 11.75
C PHE A 28 -9.39 -10.70 12.70
N TYR A 29 -8.45 -11.06 13.58
CA TYR A 29 -8.70 -12.06 14.61
C TYR A 29 -9.84 -11.64 15.54
N LYS A 30 -9.86 -10.39 16.01
CA LYS A 30 -10.94 -9.86 16.87
C LYS A 30 -12.29 -9.89 16.16
N VAL A 31 -12.35 -9.40 14.92
CA VAL A 31 -13.60 -9.35 14.15
C VAL A 31 -14.11 -10.75 13.81
N GLY A 32 -13.20 -11.68 13.49
CA GLY A 32 -13.52 -13.07 13.17
C GLY A 32 -13.68 -13.98 14.39
N HIS A 33 -13.48 -13.48 15.61
CA HIS A 33 -13.47 -14.31 16.82
C HIS A 33 -14.73 -15.18 16.98
N PRO A 34 -15.97 -14.71 16.75
CA PRO A 34 -17.16 -15.57 16.79
C PRO A 34 -17.10 -16.74 15.81
N LEU A 35 -16.54 -16.51 14.62
CA LEU A 35 -16.31 -17.54 13.59
C LEU A 35 -15.24 -18.55 14.03
N PHE A 36 -14.15 -18.10 14.63
CA PHE A 36 -13.10 -19.00 15.14
C PHE A 36 -13.58 -19.83 16.33
N GLN A 37 -14.45 -19.28 17.17
CA GLN A 37 -15.10 -20.03 18.25
C GLN A 37 -16.00 -21.13 17.71
N SER A 38 -16.79 -20.88 16.66
CA SER A 38 -17.66 -21.90 16.06
C SER A 38 -16.88 -23.01 15.34
N MET A 39 -15.66 -22.71 14.88
CA MET A 39 -14.75 -23.68 14.23
C MET A 39 -13.83 -24.42 15.22
N ALA A 40 -13.96 -24.22 16.54
CA ALA A 40 -13.08 -24.79 17.58
C ALA A 40 -11.57 -24.49 17.40
N HIS A 41 -11.22 -23.45 16.62
CA HIS A 41 -9.84 -23.01 16.40
C HIS A 41 -9.51 -21.83 17.34
N GLN A 42 -9.67 -22.05 18.65
CA GLN A 42 -9.34 -21.03 19.65
C GLN A 42 -7.83 -21.01 19.89
N LEU A 43 -7.19 -19.88 19.61
CA LEU A 43 -5.80 -19.63 19.95
C LEU A 43 -5.76 -18.93 21.31
N SER A 44 -5.80 -19.71 22.39
CA SER A 44 -5.89 -19.22 23.77
C SER A 44 -4.83 -18.18 24.14
N PHE A 45 -3.65 -18.28 23.52
CA PHE A 45 -2.57 -17.30 23.63
C PHE A 45 -2.95 -15.92 23.05
N VAL A 46 -3.57 -15.89 21.88
CA VAL A 46 -3.97 -14.66 21.19
C VAL A 46 -5.12 -13.98 21.93
N ASP A 47 -6.04 -14.76 22.50
CA ASP A 47 -7.13 -14.24 23.34
C ASP A 47 -6.59 -13.52 24.58
N GLY A 48 -5.64 -14.14 25.29
CA GLY A 48 -4.98 -13.52 26.45
C GLY A 48 -4.22 -12.24 26.09
N PHE A 49 -3.53 -12.24 24.96
CA PHE A 49 -2.83 -11.06 24.44
C PHE A 49 -3.80 -9.91 24.10
N MET A 50 -4.93 -10.23 23.46
CA MET A 50 -5.96 -9.26 23.10
C MET A 50 -6.63 -8.63 24.32
N VAL A 51 -6.99 -9.43 25.32
CA VAL A 51 -7.55 -8.94 26.59
C VAL A 51 -6.56 -8.01 27.29
N SER A 52 -5.27 -8.37 27.29
CA SER A 52 -4.24 -7.52 27.91
C SER A 52 -4.10 -6.19 27.18
N ILE A 53 -4.12 -6.16 25.84
CA ILE A 53 -3.98 -4.90 25.09
C ILE A 53 -5.23 -4.04 25.21
N ASP A 54 -6.43 -4.62 25.11
CA ASP A 54 -7.68 -3.83 25.16
C ASP A 54 -7.84 -3.19 26.54
N LYS A 55 -7.42 -3.86 27.61
CA LYS A 55 -7.40 -3.32 28.98
C LYS A 55 -6.44 -2.15 29.15
N THR A 56 -5.32 -2.13 28.42
CA THR A 56 -4.28 -1.10 28.57
C THR A 56 -4.47 0.09 27.64
N TYR A 57 -4.91 -0.13 26.40
CA TYR A 57 -4.87 0.90 25.37
C TYR A 57 -6.22 1.21 24.70
N TYR A 58 -7.27 0.41 24.93
CA TYR A 58 -8.61 0.57 24.32
C TYR A 58 -8.62 0.67 22.78
N ILE A 59 -7.50 0.36 22.11
CA ILE A 59 -7.34 0.57 20.65
C ILE A 59 -8.29 -0.34 19.87
N PHE A 60 -8.58 -1.53 20.41
CA PHE A 60 -9.46 -2.50 19.80
C PHE A 60 -10.93 -2.30 20.20
N THR A 61 -11.25 -1.40 21.14
CA THR A 61 -12.62 -1.22 21.65
C THR A 61 -13.60 -0.85 20.53
N HIS A 62 -13.15 -0.10 19.53
CA HIS A 62 -13.93 0.17 18.32
C HIS A 62 -13.23 -0.33 17.05
N ASN A 63 -13.97 -1.00 16.18
CA ASN A 63 -13.42 -1.51 14.91
C ASN A 63 -12.84 -0.41 14.00
N TRP A 64 -13.30 0.84 14.16
CA TRP A 64 -12.83 1.97 13.38
C TRP A 64 -11.56 2.62 13.99
N SER A 65 -11.35 2.55 15.31
CA SER A 65 -10.20 3.20 15.97
C SER A 65 -8.88 2.52 15.60
N ILE A 66 -8.85 1.19 15.63
CA ILE A 66 -7.68 0.41 15.21
C ILE A 66 -7.39 0.60 13.71
N LYS A 67 -8.42 0.69 12.87
CA LYS A 67 -8.28 0.99 11.43
C LYS A 67 -7.64 2.37 11.20
N LEU A 68 -8.07 3.40 11.94
CA LEU A 68 -7.44 4.73 11.89
C LEU A 68 -5.99 4.69 12.35
N PHE A 69 -5.69 3.93 13.41
CA PHE A 69 -4.32 3.83 13.91
C PHE A 69 -3.39 3.13 12.91
N ILE A 70 -3.84 2.03 12.30
CA ILE A 70 -3.11 1.34 11.20
C ILE A 70 -2.86 2.30 10.04
N LEU A 71 -3.89 3.04 9.64
CA LEU A 71 -3.78 4.02 8.57
C LEU A 71 -2.76 5.13 8.92
N PHE A 72 -2.81 5.64 10.14
CA PHE A 72 -1.86 6.64 10.64
C PHE A 72 -0.40 6.16 10.58
N LEU A 73 -0.13 4.91 11.01
CA LEU A 73 1.20 4.32 10.92
C LEU A 73 1.69 4.21 9.47
N VAL A 74 0.81 3.82 8.55
CA VAL A 74 1.12 3.73 7.11
C VAL A 74 1.37 5.11 6.51
N LEU A 75 0.53 6.10 6.84
CA LEU A 75 0.67 7.47 6.33
C LEU A 75 1.93 8.17 6.85
N ILE A 76 2.29 8.00 8.13
CA ILE A 76 3.56 8.55 8.66
C ILE A 76 4.75 8.03 7.87
N ARG A 77 4.77 6.71 7.64
CA ARG A 77 5.83 6.06 6.86
C ARG A 77 5.88 6.64 5.44
N ASP A 78 4.75 6.69 4.76
CA ASP A 78 4.71 7.14 3.37
C ASP A 78 5.03 8.64 3.24
N PHE A 79 4.61 9.48 4.20
CA PHE A 79 4.99 10.89 4.27
C PHE A 79 6.49 11.09 4.53
N ALA A 80 7.08 10.27 5.39
CA ALA A 80 8.52 10.24 5.61
C ALA A 80 9.29 9.91 4.32
N TYR A 81 8.81 8.97 3.51
CA TYR A 81 9.39 8.69 2.18
C TYR A 81 9.18 9.83 1.19
N LEU A 82 8.00 10.46 1.20
CA LEU A 82 7.69 11.58 0.31
C LEU A 82 8.63 12.76 0.54
N ARG A 83 8.95 13.07 1.81
CA ARG A 83 9.89 14.12 2.20
C ARG A 83 11.31 13.90 1.66
N ILE A 84 11.70 12.65 1.43
CA ILE A 84 13.03 12.29 0.93
C ILE A 84 13.07 12.33 -0.61
N SER A 85 11.92 12.26 -1.27
CA SER A 85 11.87 12.30 -2.73
C SER A 85 11.95 13.73 -3.25
N ASN A 86 13.04 14.05 -3.97
CA ASN A 86 13.32 15.39 -4.51
C ASN A 86 12.79 15.60 -5.95
N GLY A 87 11.89 14.74 -6.43
CA GLY A 87 11.36 14.83 -7.80
C GLY A 87 10.07 15.66 -7.89
N PRO A 88 9.90 16.52 -8.91
CA PRO A 88 8.62 17.17 -9.16
C PRO A 88 7.57 16.14 -9.59
N VAL A 89 6.43 16.10 -8.89
CA VAL A 89 5.29 15.23 -9.24
C VAL A 89 4.40 15.95 -10.25
N THR A 90 4.08 15.30 -11.38
CA THR A 90 3.19 15.89 -12.39
C THR A 90 1.75 15.99 -11.87
N LYS A 91 1.00 17.03 -12.28
CA LYS A 91 -0.41 17.24 -11.87
C LYS A 91 -1.31 16.02 -12.13
N ASN A 92 -1.07 15.30 -13.24
CA ASN A 92 -1.81 14.07 -13.56
C ASN A 92 -1.51 12.93 -12.58
N LYS A 93 -0.25 12.74 -12.16
CA LYS A 93 0.14 11.75 -11.14
C LYS A 93 -0.47 12.11 -9.78
N VAL A 94 -0.51 13.40 -9.42
CA VAL A 94 -1.20 13.87 -8.21
C VAL A 94 -2.69 13.52 -8.24
N ARG A 95 -3.37 13.79 -9.35
CA ARG A 95 -4.80 13.46 -9.51
C ARG A 95 -5.06 11.96 -9.46
N LYS A 96 -4.27 11.14 -10.17
CA LYS A 96 -4.37 9.67 -10.16
C LYS A 96 -4.11 9.11 -8.75
N GLY A 97 -3.07 9.60 -8.07
CA GLY A 97 -2.75 9.24 -6.68
C GLY A 97 -3.87 9.61 -5.72
N LEU A 98 -4.34 10.86 -5.73
CA LEU A 98 -5.42 11.30 -4.85
C LEU A 98 -6.71 10.49 -5.06
N ALA A 99 -7.08 10.22 -6.32
CA ALA A 99 -8.25 9.40 -6.64
C ALA A 99 -8.13 7.96 -6.09
N LEU A 100 -6.96 7.32 -6.25
CA LEU A 100 -6.70 6.00 -5.69
C LEU A 100 -6.68 6.00 -4.16
N CYS A 101 -6.15 7.06 -3.54
CA CYS A 101 -6.13 7.20 -2.08
C CYS A 101 -7.56 7.32 -1.52
N LEU A 102 -8.40 8.15 -2.14
CA LEU A 102 -9.81 8.33 -1.77
C LEU A 102 -10.60 7.04 -1.98
N LEU A 103 -10.45 6.39 -3.13
CA LEU A 103 -11.10 5.10 -3.40
C LEU A 103 -10.68 4.04 -2.37
N GLY A 104 -9.38 3.97 -2.06
CA GLY A 104 -8.84 3.07 -1.05
C GLY A 104 -9.41 3.34 0.35
N HIS A 105 -9.55 4.61 0.76
CA HIS A 105 -10.18 4.98 2.04
C HIS A 105 -11.65 4.55 2.09
N THR A 106 -12.41 4.84 1.03
CA THR A 106 -13.82 4.46 0.93
C THR A 106 -13.99 2.94 1.06
N ILE A 107 -13.15 2.15 0.40
CA ILE A 107 -13.20 0.68 0.51
C ILE A 107 -12.74 0.22 1.91
N PHE A 108 -11.66 0.78 2.44
CA PHE A 108 -11.07 0.37 3.72
C PHE A 108 -12.02 0.58 4.90
N PHE A 109 -12.64 1.76 5.01
CA PHE A 109 -13.62 2.07 6.06
C PHE A 109 -15.03 1.57 5.70
N GLY A 110 -15.41 1.68 4.43
CA GLY A 110 -16.72 1.25 3.94
C GLY A 110 -16.92 -0.26 3.95
N SER A 111 -15.86 -1.07 4.04
CA SER A 111 -15.97 -2.54 4.17
C SER A 111 -16.89 -2.99 5.31
N SER A 112 -16.83 -2.35 6.48
CA SER A 112 -17.73 -2.67 7.60
C SER A 112 -19.18 -2.29 7.29
N TRP A 113 -19.38 -1.12 6.67
CA TRP A 113 -20.72 -0.60 6.36
C TRP A 113 -21.39 -1.41 5.23
N PHE A 114 -20.66 -1.66 4.15
CA PHE A 114 -21.14 -2.38 2.96
C PHE A 114 -21.64 -3.79 3.29
N LEU A 115 -20.94 -4.49 4.20
CA LEU A 115 -21.32 -5.85 4.58
C LEU A 115 -22.55 -5.91 5.49
N SER A 116 -22.88 -4.83 6.22
CA SER A 116 -24.08 -4.77 7.05
C SER A 116 -25.39 -4.83 6.24
N PHE A 117 -25.35 -4.52 4.94
CA PHE A 117 -26.54 -4.52 4.07
C PHE A 117 -26.72 -5.82 3.28
N LEU A 118 -25.75 -6.73 3.34
CA LEU A 118 -25.75 -7.95 2.56
C LEU A 118 -26.15 -9.16 3.43
N PRO A 119 -27.22 -9.90 3.09
CA PRO A 119 -27.62 -11.10 3.82
C PRO A 119 -26.70 -12.27 3.43
N LEU A 120 -25.48 -12.26 3.95
CA LEU A 120 -24.45 -13.26 3.68
C LEU A 120 -24.24 -14.17 4.90
N VAL A 121 -23.81 -15.40 4.63
CA VAL A 121 -23.31 -16.32 5.67
C VAL A 121 -22.08 -15.68 6.35
N GLU A 122 -21.95 -15.84 7.67
CA GLU A 122 -20.91 -15.20 8.48
C GLU A 122 -19.49 -15.42 7.93
N ALA A 123 -19.16 -16.64 7.50
CA ALA A 123 -17.85 -16.94 6.90
C ALA A 123 -17.58 -16.13 5.62
N CYS A 124 -18.58 -16.02 4.74
CA CYS A 124 -18.47 -15.23 3.51
C CYS A 124 -18.35 -13.74 3.82
N SER A 125 -19.13 -13.24 4.79
CA SER A 125 -19.04 -11.85 5.24
C SER A 125 -17.65 -11.53 5.79
N PHE A 126 -17.08 -12.41 6.61
CA PHE A 126 -15.73 -12.25 7.13
C PHE A 126 -14.65 -12.30 6.04
N MET A 127 -14.72 -13.24 5.10
CA MET A 127 -13.75 -13.29 3.98
C MET A 127 -13.81 -12.04 3.10
N LEU A 128 -15.02 -11.55 2.78
CA LEU A 128 -15.20 -10.30 2.04
C LEU A 128 -14.70 -9.10 2.85
N TYR A 129 -14.91 -9.09 4.16
CA TYR A 129 -14.41 -8.04 5.05
C TYR A 129 -12.90 -7.93 5.00
N VAL A 130 -12.21 -9.06 5.17
CA VAL A 130 -10.74 -9.13 5.08
C VAL A 130 -10.29 -8.67 3.71
N SER A 131 -10.88 -9.20 2.64
CA SER A 131 -10.52 -8.90 1.24
C SER A 131 -10.67 -7.40 0.91
N LEU A 132 -11.82 -6.80 1.26
CA LEU A 132 -12.09 -5.39 1.04
C LEU A 132 -11.15 -4.52 1.87
N THR A 133 -10.95 -4.86 3.14
CA THR A 133 -10.03 -4.11 4.02
C THR A 133 -8.59 -4.17 3.51
N THR A 134 -8.10 -5.34 3.08
CA THR A 134 -6.75 -5.46 2.50
C THR A 134 -6.62 -4.73 1.17
N MET A 135 -7.64 -4.83 0.30
CA MET A 135 -7.66 -4.15 -1.00
C MET A 135 -7.64 -2.62 -0.83
N GLY A 136 -8.45 -2.08 0.08
CA GLY A 136 -8.45 -0.66 0.41
C GLY A 136 -7.07 -0.17 0.87
N LEU A 137 -6.40 -0.94 1.73
CA LEU A 137 -5.05 -0.60 2.21
C LEU A 137 -4.00 -0.66 1.08
N VAL A 138 -4.10 -1.65 0.18
CA VAL A 138 -3.23 -1.77 -1.00
C VAL A 138 -3.41 -0.58 -1.95
N LEU A 139 -4.65 -0.14 -2.18
CA LEU A 139 -4.94 1.03 -3.01
C LEU A 139 -4.35 2.32 -2.41
N ILE A 140 -4.46 2.49 -1.08
CA ILE A 140 -3.84 3.61 -0.37
C ILE A 140 -2.32 3.58 -0.55
N LYS A 141 -1.67 2.43 -0.35
CA LYS A 141 -0.23 2.30 -0.58
C LYS A 141 0.19 2.54 -2.03
N ARG A 142 -0.59 2.05 -2.99
CA ARG A 142 -0.32 2.23 -4.42
C ARG A 142 -0.43 3.71 -4.80
N SER A 143 -1.39 4.44 -4.22
CA SER A 143 -1.50 5.89 -4.43
C SER A 143 -0.25 6.63 -3.99
N MET A 144 0.30 6.28 -2.82
CA MET A 144 1.54 6.88 -2.32
C MET A 144 2.74 6.53 -3.19
N THR A 145 2.78 5.31 -3.74
CA THR A 145 3.83 4.90 -4.68
C THR A 145 3.79 5.69 -5.98
N ILE A 146 2.60 6.08 -6.47
CA ILE A 146 2.45 6.94 -7.65
C ILE A 146 2.86 8.39 -7.34
N LEU A 147 2.60 8.85 -6.11
CA LEU A 147 2.94 10.18 -5.63
C LEU A 147 4.41 10.33 -5.29
N LEU A 148 5.11 9.24 -4.99
CA LEU A 148 6.55 9.18 -4.88
C LEU A 148 7.12 9.17 -6.30
N PRO A 149 7.85 10.20 -6.74
CA PRO A 149 8.80 10.03 -7.83
C PRO A 149 9.64 8.82 -7.48
N MET A 150 9.56 7.74 -8.26
CA MET A 150 10.44 6.59 -8.09
C MET A 150 11.85 7.15 -7.98
N LEU A 151 12.53 6.85 -6.88
CA LEU A 151 13.83 7.41 -6.53
C LEU A 151 14.73 7.47 -7.77
N GLY A 152 14.89 8.67 -8.34
CA GLY A 152 15.97 9.04 -9.23
C GLY A 152 16.31 8.10 -10.39
N ASN A 153 15.33 7.59 -11.13
CA ASN A 153 15.59 7.11 -12.50
C ASN A 153 14.65 7.82 -13.48
N GLU A 154 15.23 8.69 -14.30
CA GLU A 154 14.56 9.40 -15.39
C GLU A 154 14.09 8.50 -16.55
N ASP A 155 14.25 7.16 -16.45
CA ASP A 155 13.98 6.25 -17.57
C ASP A 155 12.74 5.36 -17.41
N ASP A 156 12.09 5.32 -16.25
CA ASP A 156 10.85 4.55 -16.09
C ASP A 156 9.62 5.44 -16.38
N ARG A 157 9.55 5.92 -17.64
CA ARG A 157 8.25 6.17 -18.25
C ARG A 157 7.55 4.82 -18.28
N ASP A 158 6.50 4.69 -17.49
CA ASP A 158 5.61 3.54 -17.49
C ASP A 158 5.15 3.31 -18.95
N SER A 159 5.72 2.31 -19.62
CA SER A 159 5.47 2.03 -21.05
C SER A 159 4.00 1.65 -21.33
N ASN A 160 3.22 1.43 -20.28
CA ASN A 160 1.78 1.20 -20.31
C ASN A 160 0.94 2.44 -19.94
N ASP A 161 1.55 3.62 -19.72
CA ASP A 161 0.81 4.88 -19.64
C ASP A 161 0.48 5.36 -21.07
N SER A 162 -0.31 4.56 -21.81
CA SER A 162 -0.89 4.95 -23.10
C SER A 162 -2.03 5.97 -22.93
N SER A 163 -2.07 6.69 -21.81
CA SER A 163 -3.09 7.70 -21.51
C SER A 163 -2.67 9.12 -21.87
N ASP A 164 -1.59 9.26 -22.65
CA ASP A 164 -1.40 10.40 -23.56
C ASP A 164 -2.46 10.31 -24.67
N TRP A 165 -3.72 10.46 -24.28
CA TRP A 165 -4.80 10.85 -25.17
C TRP A 165 -4.58 12.34 -25.45
N ASP A 166 -3.56 12.62 -26.25
CA ASP A 166 -3.39 13.92 -26.89
C ASP A 166 -4.58 14.10 -27.82
N GLY A 167 -5.62 14.73 -27.28
CA GLY A 167 -6.80 15.18 -28.01
C GLY A 167 -6.48 16.35 -28.94
N ASN A 168 -5.41 16.23 -29.73
CA ASN A 168 -5.01 17.21 -30.72
C ASN A 168 -5.23 16.60 -32.11
N PRO A 169 -6.28 17.00 -32.85
CA PRO A 169 -6.46 16.57 -34.23
C PRO A 169 -5.51 17.40 -35.10
N GLY A 170 -4.23 17.04 -35.10
CA GLY A 170 -3.23 17.80 -35.83
C GLY A 170 -1.80 17.31 -35.62
N GLY A 171 -1.41 16.32 -36.41
CA GLY A 171 -0.05 16.17 -36.94
C GLY A 171 1.10 15.88 -35.98
N SER A 172 1.59 14.64 -35.99
CA SER A 172 2.99 14.42 -36.30
C SER A 172 3.17 13.07 -37.01
N THR A 173 3.60 13.16 -38.26
CA THR A 173 4.08 12.05 -39.07
C THR A 173 5.57 11.94 -38.85
N ASP A 174 5.99 11.28 -37.77
CA ASP A 174 7.39 10.86 -37.63
C ASP A 174 7.47 9.33 -37.71
N PRO A 175 8.18 8.77 -38.70
CA PRO A 175 8.32 7.34 -38.83
C PRO A 175 9.15 6.79 -37.67
N ILE A 176 8.66 5.67 -37.12
CA ILE A 176 9.31 4.84 -36.11
C ILE A 176 10.77 4.60 -36.50
N LYS A 177 11.72 5.18 -35.76
CA LYS A 177 13.14 4.82 -35.90
C LYS A 177 13.36 3.43 -35.28
N PRO A 178 13.86 2.42 -36.03
CA PRO A 178 14.21 1.15 -35.45
C PRO A 178 15.42 1.30 -34.52
N ARG A 179 15.27 0.76 -33.30
CA ARG A 179 16.27 0.75 -32.23
C ARG A 179 17.47 -0.11 -32.65
N VAL A 180 18.59 0.52 -33.00
CA VAL A 180 19.87 -0.19 -33.18
C VAL A 180 20.29 -0.73 -31.82
N ARG A 181 20.29 -2.06 -31.71
CA ARG A 181 20.70 -2.82 -30.52
C ARG A 181 22.21 -2.63 -30.36
N GLY A 182 22.62 -1.73 -29.47
CA GLY A 182 24.01 -1.56 -29.09
C GLY A 182 24.53 -2.86 -28.47
N THR A 183 25.35 -3.57 -29.24
CA THR A 183 26.12 -4.73 -28.81
C THR A 183 27.10 -4.32 -27.71
N HIS A 184 27.13 -5.12 -26.65
CA HIS A 184 28.20 -5.15 -25.65
C HIS A 184 29.58 -5.03 -26.32
N GLN A 185 30.27 -3.91 -26.13
CA GLN A 185 31.72 -3.86 -26.32
C GLN A 185 32.37 -4.48 -25.08
N ASN A 186 32.98 -5.63 -25.27
CA ASN A 186 33.76 -6.36 -24.28
C ASN A 186 35.22 -5.89 -24.41
N PRO A 187 35.82 -5.17 -23.45
CA PRO A 187 37.15 -4.60 -23.62
C PRO A 187 38.25 -5.56 -23.16
N TYR A 188 38.27 -6.80 -23.68
CA TYR A 188 39.40 -7.72 -23.50
C TYR A 188 39.48 -8.69 -24.70
N ALA A 189 40.16 -8.27 -25.76
CA ALA A 189 40.70 -9.19 -26.76
C ALA A 189 42.21 -8.98 -26.79
N PHE A 190 42.91 -9.92 -26.14
CA PHE A 190 44.36 -9.99 -26.08
C PHE A 190 44.95 -10.22 -27.47
N THR A 191 46.07 -9.55 -27.69
CA THR A 191 47.13 -9.88 -28.64
C THR A 191 47.54 -11.35 -28.57
N GLN A 192 47.62 -12.00 -29.74
CA GLN A 192 48.73 -12.83 -30.19
C GLN A 192 48.67 -12.98 -31.71
#